data_AF-A0A815Y8K8-F1
#
_entry.id   AF-A0A815Y8K8-F1
#
_cell.length_a   1.000
_cell.length_b   1.000
_cell.length_c   1.000
_cell.angle_alpha   90.00
_cell.angle_beta   90.00
_cell.angle_gamma   90.00
#
_symmetry.space_group_name_H-M   'P 1'
#
loop_
_entity.id
_entity.type
_entity.pdbx_description
1 polymer ?
#
loop_
_entity_poly.entity_id
_entity_poly.type
_entity_poly.pdbx_seq_one_letter_code
_entity_poly.pdbx_strand_id
1 'polypeptide(L)'
;MAPQLYWPIDPPAQSYPVLLNWWISQSTKGRHVYAGNAAYKLAQGSVQYEAREIARQVNVTRSMRDRLALGNIYFSTKDIMNNIKGIQTILAELYKQKAMIPKMNWL
;
A
#
# COMPACT_ATOMS: atom_id res chain seq x y z
N MET A 1 7.46 0.83 -10.77
CA MET A 1 6.10 1.31 -11.11
C MET A 1 5.34 1.64 -9.83
N ALA A 2 4.35 2.52 -9.91
CA ALA A 2 3.56 2.97 -8.77
C ALA A 2 2.05 2.94 -9.07
N PRO A 3 1.41 1.75 -9.14
CA PRO A 3 -0.01 1.66 -9.46
C PRO A 3 -0.89 2.19 -8.32
N GLN A 4 -1.95 2.92 -8.65
CA GLN A 4 -2.92 3.43 -7.68
C GLN A 4 -3.95 2.34 -7.34
N LEU A 5 -3.76 1.66 -6.20
CA LEU A 5 -4.59 0.54 -5.75
C LEU A 5 -5.59 0.99 -4.68
N TYR A 6 -6.55 1.81 -5.08
CA TYR A 6 -7.49 2.48 -4.16
C TYR A 6 -8.69 1.63 -3.74
N TRP A 7 -8.59 0.31 -3.82
CA TRP A 7 -9.64 -0.62 -3.46
C TRP A 7 -9.35 -1.31 -2.12
N PRO A 8 -10.39 -1.68 -1.34
CA PRO A 8 -10.21 -2.51 -0.15
C PRO A 8 -9.78 -3.94 -0.49
N ILE A 9 -9.37 -4.70 0.52
CA ILE A 9 -8.98 -6.11 0.38
C ILE A 9 -10.18 -7.05 0.18
N ASP A 10 -11.29 -6.82 0.88
CA ASP A 10 -12.36 -7.81 0.97
C ASP A 10 -13.28 -7.93 -0.28
N PRO A 11 -13.59 -6.86 -1.05
CA PRO A 11 -14.47 -6.99 -2.21
C PRO A 11 -13.90 -7.90 -3.31
N PRO A 12 -14.62 -8.94 -3.77
CA PRO A 12 -14.05 -10.01 -4.59
C PRO A 12 -13.71 -9.60 -6.05
N ALA A 13 -14.43 -8.64 -6.63
CA ALA A 13 -14.26 -8.28 -8.04
C ALA A 13 -13.03 -7.40 -8.32
N GLN A 14 -12.66 -6.54 -7.36
CA GLN A 14 -11.55 -5.59 -7.47
C GLN A 14 -10.88 -5.45 -6.10
N SER A 15 -10.24 -6.52 -5.64
CA SER A 15 -9.52 -6.49 -4.36
C SER A 15 -8.09 -6.00 -4.53
N TYR A 16 -7.59 -5.29 -3.52
CA TYR A 16 -6.19 -4.89 -3.42
C TYR A 16 -5.18 -6.02 -3.76
N PRO A 17 -5.26 -7.23 -3.18
CA PRO A 17 -4.32 -8.32 -3.49
C PRO A 17 -4.38 -8.78 -4.96
N VAL A 18 -5.57 -8.85 -5.57
CA VAL A 18 -5.72 -9.26 -6.97
C VAL A 18 -5.06 -8.26 -7.90
N LEU A 19 -5.31 -6.97 -7.68
CA LEU A 19 -4.73 -5.90 -8.49
C LEU A 19 -3.20 -5.83 -8.30
N LEU A 20 -2.71 -5.94 -7.06
CA LEU A 20 -1.27 -5.95 -6.79
C LEU A 20 -0.59 -7.12 -7.50
N ASN A 21 -1.17 -8.32 -7.39
CA ASN A 21 -0.68 -9.51 -8.07
C ASN A 21 -0.63 -9.32 -9.60
N TRP A 22 -1.67 -8.71 -10.17
CA TRP A 22 -1.70 -8.39 -11.59
C TRP A 22 -0.57 -7.43 -11.98
N TRP A 23 -0.40 -6.31 -11.27
CA TRP A 23 0.68 -5.35 -11.56
C TRP A 23 2.08 -5.93 -11.45
N ILE A 24 2.32 -6.81 -10.47
CA ILE A 24 3.57 -7.56 -10.34
C ILE A 24 3.82 -8.38 -11.61
N SER A 25 2.80 -9.07 -12.13
CA SER A 25 2.94 -9.88 -13.36
C SER A 25 3.26 -9.05 -14.61
N GLN A 26 2.84 -7.78 -14.63
CA GLN A 26 3.18 -6.84 -15.70
C GLN A 26 4.62 -6.31 -15.58
N SER A 27 5.29 -6.47 -14.43
CA SER A 27 6.68 -6.05 -14.21
C SER A 27 7.69 -7.07 -14.79
N THR A 28 7.63 -7.34 -16.09
CA THR A 28 8.45 -8.34 -16.78
C THR A 28 9.95 -8.03 -16.78
N LYS A 29 10.32 -6.76 -16.55
CA LYS A 29 11.72 -6.29 -16.53
C LYS A 29 12.32 -6.24 -15.11
N GLY A 30 11.73 -6.97 -14.15
CA GLY A 30 12.22 -7.00 -12.77
C GLY A 30 12.22 -5.62 -12.09
N ARG A 31 11.25 -4.77 -12.41
CA ARG A 31 11.11 -3.44 -11.81
C ARG A 31 10.37 -3.54 -10.48
N HIS A 32 10.76 -2.71 -9.51
CA HIS A 32 10.02 -2.64 -8.25
C HIS A 32 8.61 -2.13 -8.47
N VAL A 33 7.68 -2.62 -7.65
CA VAL A 33 6.29 -2.16 -7.54
C VAL A 33 6.11 -1.50 -6.18
N TYR A 34 5.60 -0.27 -6.19
CA TYR A 34 5.24 0.48 -4.99
C TYR A 34 3.75 0.78 -5.02
N ALA A 35 2.96 0.11 -4.19
CA ALA A 35 1.51 0.17 -4.27
C ALA A 35 0.96 1.51 -3.74
N GLY A 36 0.13 2.20 -4.51
CA GLY A 36 -0.58 3.39 -4.07
C GLY A 36 -1.80 3.05 -3.21
N ASN A 37 -1.86 3.56 -2.00
CA ASN A 37 -2.94 3.37 -1.02
C ASN A 37 -3.76 4.66 -0.86
N ALA A 38 -5.08 4.52 -0.75
CA ALA A 38 -6.01 5.65 -0.71
C ALA A 38 -6.25 6.18 0.72
N ALA A 39 -5.24 6.76 1.35
CA ALA A 39 -5.37 7.37 2.69
C ALA A 39 -6.52 8.40 2.77
N TYR A 40 -6.80 9.13 1.68
CA TYR A 40 -7.91 10.09 1.62
C TYR A 40 -9.30 9.47 1.86
N LYS A 41 -9.47 8.17 1.59
CA LYS A 41 -10.75 7.47 1.83
C LYS A 41 -11.06 7.32 3.32
N LEU A 42 -10.08 7.47 4.21
CA LEU A 42 -10.30 7.51 5.66
C LEU A 42 -11.22 8.68 6.06
N ALA A 43 -11.14 9.81 5.34
CA ALA A 43 -11.94 11.00 5.59
C ALA A 43 -13.31 10.99 4.88
N GLN A 44 -13.51 10.13 3.88
CA GLN A 44 -14.73 10.09 3.05
C GLN A 44 -15.91 9.33 3.68
N GLY A 45 -15.77 8.88 4.93
CA GLY A 45 -16.90 8.35 5.71
C GLY A 45 -17.50 7.03 5.21
N SER A 46 -16.86 6.31 4.28
CA SER A 46 -17.30 4.96 3.95
C SER A 46 -17.00 4.05 5.14
N VAL A 47 -18.05 3.38 5.64
CA VAL A 47 -18.00 2.48 6.81
C VAL A 47 -16.93 1.38 6.66
N GLN A 48 -16.50 1.11 5.42
CA GLN A 48 -15.54 0.06 5.09
C GLN A 48 -14.08 0.50 5.07
N TYR A 49 -13.76 1.80 5.21
CA TYR A 49 -12.37 2.28 5.10
C TYR A 49 -11.84 2.79 6.45
N GLU A 50 -11.35 1.84 7.24
CA GLU A 50 -10.71 2.07 8.55
C GLU A 50 -9.20 2.19 8.45
N ALA A 51 -8.53 2.83 9.42
CA ALA A 51 -7.08 2.92 9.43
C ALA A 51 -6.40 1.53 9.43
N ARG A 52 -7.06 0.52 10.01
CA ARG A 52 -6.63 -0.88 9.96
C ARG A 52 -6.63 -1.46 8.54
N GLU A 53 -7.46 -0.97 7.62
CA GLU A 53 -7.42 -1.39 6.22
C GLU A 53 -6.07 -1.08 5.59
N ILE A 54 -5.52 0.11 5.86
CA ILE A 54 -4.18 0.49 5.39
C ILE A 54 -3.13 -0.48 5.93
N ALA A 55 -3.22 -0.87 7.21
CA ALA A 55 -2.30 -1.87 7.77
C ALA A 55 -2.42 -3.23 7.08
N ARG A 56 -3.65 -3.70 6.81
CA ARG A 56 -3.86 -4.93 6.05
C ARG A 56 -3.25 -4.84 4.66
N GLN A 57 -3.41 -3.71 3.95
CA GLN A 57 -2.84 -3.49 2.63
C GLN A 57 -1.30 -3.51 2.63
N VAL A 58 -0.67 -2.87 3.62
CA VAL A 58 0.78 -2.94 3.82
C VAL A 58 1.26 -4.37 4.05
N ASN A 59 0.52 -5.15 4.85
CA ASN A 59 0.87 -6.56 5.10
C ASN A 59 0.74 -7.42 3.83
N VAL A 60 -0.26 -7.17 2.99
CA VAL A 60 -0.38 -7.81 1.67
C VAL A 60 0.80 -7.43 0.76
N THR A 61 1.19 -6.16 0.72
CA THR A 61 2.39 -5.76 -0.05
C THR A 61 3.64 -6.48 0.45
N ARG A 62 3.82 -6.56 1.77
CA ARG A 62 4.97 -7.23 2.40
C ARG A 62 5.02 -8.72 2.11
N SER A 63 3.87 -9.41 2.04
CA SER A 63 3.85 -10.84 1.71
C SER A 63 4.25 -11.12 0.25
N MET A 64 4.23 -10.11 -0.62
CA MET A 64 4.65 -10.21 -2.02
C MET A 64 6.05 -9.63 -2.29
N ARG A 65 6.86 -9.38 -1.24
CA ARG A 65 8.20 -8.79 -1.35
C ARG A 65 9.15 -9.56 -2.27
N ASP A 66 9.08 -10.88 -2.27
CA ASP A 66 9.94 -11.76 -3.08
C ASP A 66 9.64 -11.64 -4.57
N ARG A 67 8.52 -10.99 -4.90
CA ARG A 67 8.06 -10.68 -6.26
C ARG A 67 8.17 -9.18 -6.55
N LEU A 68 9.05 -8.47 -5.85
CA LEU A 68 9.41 -7.07 -6.05
C LEU A 68 8.31 -6.05 -5.72
N ALA A 69 7.31 -6.42 -4.91
CA ALA A 69 6.42 -5.45 -4.25
C ALA A 69 7.12 -4.89 -3.00
N LEU A 70 7.78 -3.74 -3.13
CA LEU A 70 8.77 -3.28 -2.16
C LEU A 70 8.33 -2.06 -1.34
N GLY A 71 7.08 -1.62 -1.47
CA GLY A 71 6.57 -0.58 -0.59
C GLY A 71 5.21 -0.02 -0.98
N ASN A 72 4.84 1.04 -0.28
CA ASN A 72 3.52 1.66 -0.31
C ASN A 72 3.67 3.19 -0.46
N ILE A 73 2.76 3.82 -1.18
CA ILE A 73 2.67 5.27 -1.38
C ILE A 73 1.28 5.71 -0.92
N TYR A 74 1.20 6.70 -0.05
CA TYR A 74 -0.08 7.12 0.52
C TYR A 74 -0.60 8.39 -0.15
N PHE A 75 -1.77 8.30 -0.77
CA PHE A 75 -2.48 9.46 -1.30
C PHE A 75 -3.64 9.86 -0.36
N SER A 76 -3.66 11.02 0.28
CA SER A 76 -2.64 12.08 0.27
C SER A 76 -1.98 12.27 1.64
N THR A 77 -0.88 13.02 1.67
CA THR A 77 -0.19 13.40 2.91
C THR A 77 -1.11 14.17 3.87
N LYS A 78 -2.07 14.97 3.36
CA LYS A 78 -3.01 15.76 4.19
C LYS A 78 -3.76 14.88 5.19
N ASP A 79 -4.23 13.73 4.75
CA ASP A 79 -5.06 12.83 5.56
C ASP A 79 -4.23 12.12 6.64
N ILE A 80 -2.94 11.88 6.36
CA ILE A 80 -1.98 11.39 7.35
C ILE A 80 -1.67 12.48 8.39
N MET A 81 -1.37 13.70 7.93
CA MET A 81 -1.02 14.82 8.83
C MET A 81 -2.17 15.20 9.76
N ASN A 82 -3.41 15.14 9.27
CA ASN A 82 -4.61 15.36 10.08
C ASN A 82 -4.95 14.18 11.01
N ASN A 83 -4.16 13.11 10.99
CA ASN A 83 -4.32 11.91 11.81
C ASN A 83 -5.75 11.31 11.73
N ILE A 84 -6.34 11.31 10.54
CA ILE A 84 -7.71 10.83 10.35
C ILE A 84 -7.81 9.37 10.81
N LYS A 85 -8.79 9.08 11.69
CA LYS A 85 -9.00 7.74 12.28
C LYS A 85 -7.76 7.13 12.95
N GLY A 86 -6.83 7.96 13.45
CA GLY A 86 -5.63 7.48 14.16
C GLY A 86 -4.56 6.85 13.26
N ILE A 87 -4.54 7.17 11.96
CA ILE A 87 -3.62 6.59 10.99
C ILE A 87 -2.13 6.75 11.36
N GLN A 88 -1.73 7.81 12.07
CA GLN A 88 -0.34 7.99 12.47
C GLN A 88 0.14 6.89 13.42
N THR A 89 -0.70 6.45 14.36
CA THR A 89 -0.38 5.33 15.26
C THR A 89 -0.15 4.05 14.48
N ILE A 90 -1.03 3.76 13.51
CA ILE A 90 -0.91 2.59 12.64
C ILE A 90 0.38 2.63 11.83
N LEU A 91 0.71 3.78 11.22
CA LEU A 91 1.94 3.92 10.44
C LEU A 91 3.20 3.80 11.32
N ALA A 92 3.17 4.35 12.54
CA ALA A 92 4.26 4.22 13.50
C ALA A 92 4.49 2.76 13.92
N GLU A 93 3.43 1.99 14.11
CA GLU A 93 3.51 0.54 14.38
C GLU A 93 4.06 -0.25 13.19
N LEU A 94 3.68 0.12 11.97
CA LEU A 94 4.14 -0.54 10.75
C LEU A 94 5.59 -0.21 10.41
N TYR A 95 6.04 1.01 10.65
CA TYR A 95 7.34 1.55 10.19
C TYR A 95 8.30 1.88 11.33
N LYS A 96 8.46 0.96 12.29
CA LYS A 96 9.34 1.12 13.46
C LYS A 96 10.83 1.25 13.13
N GLN A 97 11.24 0.74 11.97
CA GLN A 97 12.64 0.67 11.55
C GLN A 97 12.83 1.41 10.22
N LYS A 98 13.99 2.06 10.08
CA LYS A 98 14.41 2.63 8.80
C LYS A 98 14.57 1.51 7.77
N ALA A 99 14.07 1.74 6.56
CA ALA A 99 14.22 0.79 5.46
C ALA A 99 15.61 0.92 4.82
N MET A 100 16.21 -0.22 4.47
CA MET A 100 17.39 -0.25 3.60
C MET A 100 16.98 0.08 2.17
N ILE A 101 17.90 0.68 1.40
CA ILE A 101 17.69 0.92 -0.03
C ILE A 101 17.66 -0.45 -0.74
N PRO A 102 16.57 -0.81 -1.46
CA PRO A 102 16.51 -2.07 -2.16
C PRO A 102 17.45 -2.07 -3.38
N LYS A 103 18.07 -3.21 -3.67
CA LYS A 103 18.95 -3.36 -4.82
C LYS A 103 18.16 -3.18 -6.12
N MET A 104 18.58 -2.24 -6.95
CA MET A 104 18.00 -1.98 -8.27
C MET A 104 18.90 -2.60 -9.34
N ASN A 105 18.71 -3.89 -9.64
CA ASN A 105 19.58 -4.64 -10.57
C ASN A 105 19.58 -4.09 -12.03
N TRP A 106 18.71 -3.12 -12.33
CA TRP A 106 18.60 -2.51 -13.65
C TRP A 106 19.38 -1.19 -13.78
N LEU A 107 19.99 -0.70 -12.69
CA LEU A 107 20.84 0.48 -12.68
C LEU A 107 22.30 0.09 -12.84
#